data_AF-A0A4Q4TMI6-F1
#
_entry.id   AF-A0A4Q4TMI6-F1
#
_cell.length_a   1.000
_cell.length_b   1.000
_cell.length_c   1.000
_cell.angle_alpha   90.00
_cell.angle_beta   90.00
_cell.angle_gamma   90.00
#
_symmetry.space_group_name_H-M   'P 1'
#
loop_
_entity.id
_entity.type
_entity.pdbx_description
1 polymer ?
#
loop_
_entity_poly.entity_id
_entity_poly.type
_entity_poly.pdbx_seq_one_letter_code
_entity_poly.pdbx_strand_id
1 'polypeptide(L)'
;MTEPGGSVRNRKAKAAPADAGPPAVEEVDTDEAEEIERTRQEKKRRAPRERVEDEDGYSPWLDVLRVLTFLVVASCGLSYLVSGGESFTWGLRHPPKYLSAQWWRTQLSGPVYMTLEELAEFDGRNDSKPLYLAINGTIYDVSSNRRVYGPGGGYQFFAGTDAARSFVTGCFAEDRTADMRGVEDMFLPLDDPEVDAHWTPEELAALRQREREEALRKVREGLEHWVKFFENSPKYPKVGYLKRDKDWLEKEPRRELCETAAKGRKKRKIPEGK
;
A
#
# COMPACT_ATOMS: atom_id res chain seq x y z
N MET A 1 16.11 -55.93 43.42
CA MET A 1 14.86 -55.44 44.04
C MET A 1 13.88 -55.14 42.93
N THR A 2 12.77 -55.88 42.91
CA THR A 2 11.45 -55.57 42.32
C THR A 2 11.36 -55.18 40.83
N GLU A 3 10.87 -56.13 40.01
CA GLU A 3 9.87 -55.83 38.98
C GLU A 3 8.52 -55.45 39.63
N PRO A 4 7.58 -54.81 38.90
CA PRO A 4 6.51 -55.57 38.23
C PRO A 4 6.13 -54.95 36.87
N GLY A 5 5.44 -55.58 35.91
CA GLY A 5 4.58 -56.75 35.92
C GLY A 5 3.43 -56.45 34.93
N GLY A 6 3.51 -56.98 33.70
CA GLY A 6 2.50 -56.83 32.65
C GLY A 6 1.67 -58.09 32.46
N SER A 7 0.48 -58.11 33.05
CA SER A 7 -0.45 -59.23 33.16
C SER A 7 -1.06 -59.68 31.83
N VAL A 8 -0.71 -60.89 31.35
CA VAL A 8 -1.45 -61.64 30.32
C VAL A 8 -2.62 -62.39 30.97
N ARG A 9 -3.86 -61.98 30.68
CA ARG A 9 -5.06 -62.67 31.18
C ARG A 9 -5.58 -63.69 30.17
N ASN A 10 -5.34 -64.95 30.48
CA ASN A 10 -6.06 -66.11 29.95
C ASN A 10 -7.57 -66.02 30.27
N ARG A 11 -8.42 -66.26 29.27
CA ARG A 11 -9.83 -66.61 29.47
C ARG A 11 -10.06 -68.10 29.20
N LYS A 12 -9.85 -68.87 30.26
CA LYS A 12 -10.70 -69.95 30.81
C LYS A 12 -11.68 -70.62 29.83
N ALA A 13 -11.35 -71.84 29.41
CA ALA A 13 -12.32 -72.84 28.99
C ALA A 13 -13.14 -73.32 30.20
N LYS A 14 -14.46 -73.45 30.05
CA LYS A 14 -15.36 -74.04 31.05
C LYS A 14 -16.08 -75.22 30.40
N ALA A 15 -15.77 -76.43 30.86
CA ALA A 15 -16.49 -77.67 30.56
C ALA A 15 -17.80 -77.70 31.38
N ALA A 16 -18.95 -78.11 30.81
CA ALA A 16 -19.59 -79.45 30.84
C ALA A 16 -21.12 -79.19 31.12
N PRO A 17 -22.10 -80.08 30.82
CA PRO A 17 -21.98 -81.54 30.76
C PRO A 17 -22.65 -82.23 29.56
N ALA A 18 -22.40 -83.54 29.50
CA ALA A 18 -23.03 -84.51 28.63
C ALA A 18 -24.52 -84.69 28.95
N ASP A 19 -25.35 -84.76 27.92
CA ASP A 19 -26.44 -85.72 27.87
C ASP A 19 -26.69 -86.13 26.41
N ALA A 20 -26.89 -87.42 26.20
CA ALA A 20 -27.01 -88.05 24.90
C ALA A 20 -28.49 -88.36 24.61
N GLY A 21 -29.00 -87.81 23.51
CA GLY A 21 -30.22 -88.28 22.83
C GLY A 21 -30.01 -88.15 21.32
N PRO A 22 -30.41 -89.14 20.49
CA PRO A 22 -30.14 -89.11 19.06
C PRO A 22 -30.94 -87.97 18.39
N PRO A 23 -30.37 -87.25 17.40
CA PRO A 23 -31.11 -86.21 16.69
C PRO A 23 -32.20 -86.84 15.82
N ALA A 24 -33.45 -86.46 16.10
CA ALA A 24 -34.56 -86.63 15.18
C ALA A 24 -34.28 -85.82 13.91
N VAL A 25 -34.39 -86.48 12.75
CA VAL A 25 -34.25 -85.85 11.45
C VAL A 25 -35.56 -85.11 11.19
N GLU A 26 -35.56 -83.80 11.37
CA GLU A 26 -36.66 -82.93 10.94
C GLU A 26 -36.39 -82.59 9.46
N GLU A 27 -37.27 -83.07 8.57
CA GLU A 27 -37.23 -82.76 7.15
C GLU A 27 -37.59 -81.28 6.99
N VAL A 28 -36.61 -80.47 6.58
CA VAL A 28 -36.83 -79.04 6.30
C VAL A 28 -37.54 -78.94 4.96
N ASP A 29 -38.76 -78.39 5.01
CA ASP A 29 -39.60 -78.10 3.85
C ASP A 29 -38.83 -77.27 2.81
N THR A 30 -39.04 -77.61 1.53
CA THR A 30 -38.33 -77.06 0.36
C THR A 30 -38.43 -75.54 0.21
N ASP A 31 -39.37 -74.89 0.89
CA ASP A 31 -39.62 -73.46 0.80
C ASP A 31 -38.57 -72.62 1.57
N GLU A 32 -38.06 -73.11 2.72
CA GLU A 32 -37.03 -72.37 3.47
C GLU A 32 -35.64 -72.45 2.81
N ALA A 33 -35.35 -73.56 2.12
CA ALA A 33 -34.11 -73.72 1.35
C ALA A 33 -34.05 -72.73 0.16
N GLU A 34 -35.18 -72.46 -0.48
CA GLU A 34 -35.29 -71.51 -1.58
C GLU A 34 -35.15 -70.04 -1.10
N GLU A 35 -35.65 -69.72 0.10
CA GLU A 35 -35.51 -68.39 0.70
C GLU A 35 -34.06 -68.10 1.13
N ILE A 36 -33.34 -69.11 1.63
CA ILE A 36 -31.91 -69.01 1.94
C ILE A 36 -31.07 -68.82 0.66
N GLU A 37 -31.41 -69.46 -0.45
CA GLU A 37 -30.74 -69.21 -1.73
C GLU A 37 -31.03 -67.82 -2.31
N ARG A 38 -32.29 -67.34 -2.23
CA ARG A 38 -32.66 -65.99 -2.70
C ARG A 38 -31.96 -64.90 -1.88
N THR A 39 -31.93 -65.02 -0.55
CA THR A 39 -31.23 -64.06 0.32
C THR A 39 -29.71 -64.09 0.11
N ARG A 40 -29.13 -65.26 -0.20
CA ARG A 40 -27.70 -65.40 -0.55
C ARG A 40 -27.38 -64.83 -1.93
N GLN A 41 -28.27 -64.97 -2.91
CA GLN A 41 -28.16 -64.32 -4.22
C GLN A 41 -28.33 -62.80 -4.11
N GLU A 42 -29.23 -62.32 -3.26
CA GLU A 42 -29.43 -60.88 -3.05
C GLU A 42 -28.24 -60.22 -2.32
N LYS A 43 -27.64 -60.90 -1.34
CA LYS A 43 -26.36 -60.50 -0.72
C LYS A 43 -25.18 -60.56 -1.69
N LYS A 44 -25.14 -61.51 -2.64
CA LYS A 44 -24.13 -61.52 -3.72
C LYS A 44 -24.32 -60.40 -4.73
N ARG A 45 -25.56 -59.93 -4.94
CA ARG A 45 -25.86 -58.77 -5.79
C ARG A 45 -25.63 -57.43 -5.06
N ARG A 46 -25.67 -57.43 -3.71
CA ARG A 46 -25.43 -56.25 -2.86
C ARG A 46 -24.08 -56.35 -2.13
N ALA A 47 -23.04 -55.93 -2.87
CA ALA A 47 -21.68 -55.50 -2.45
C ALA A 47 -20.56 -56.56 -2.35
N PRO A 48 -19.29 -56.22 -2.74
CA PRO A 48 -18.77 -54.91 -3.12
C PRO A 48 -18.27 -54.87 -4.58
N ARG A 49 -18.95 -54.13 -5.44
CA ARG A 49 -18.26 -53.37 -6.50
C ARG A 49 -17.94 -51.98 -5.93
N GLU A 50 -17.18 -52.00 -4.85
CA GLU A 50 -16.37 -50.87 -4.41
C GLU A 50 -14.93 -51.37 -4.58
N ARG A 51 -14.56 -51.56 -5.83
CA ARG A 51 -13.20 -51.89 -6.24
C ARG A 51 -12.77 -50.76 -7.17
N VAL A 52 -12.22 -49.74 -6.53
CA VAL A 52 -11.28 -48.77 -7.11
C VAL A 52 -11.71 -48.27 -8.48
N GLU A 53 -12.70 -47.38 -8.48
CA GLU A 53 -12.76 -46.32 -9.47
C GLU A 53 -12.71 -45.00 -8.68
N ASP A 54 -11.59 -44.79 -7.98
CA ASP A 54 -10.98 -43.47 -8.01
C ASP A 54 -10.52 -43.27 -9.47
N GLU A 55 -11.47 -43.11 -10.41
CA GLU A 55 -11.19 -42.32 -11.58
C GLU A 55 -11.05 -40.90 -11.04
N ASP A 56 -9.85 -40.61 -10.51
CA ASP A 56 -9.27 -39.28 -10.58
C ASP A 56 -9.54 -38.84 -12.01
N GLY A 57 -10.58 -38.01 -12.20
CA GLY A 57 -11.05 -37.62 -13.50
C GLY A 57 -9.89 -37.02 -14.28
N TYR A 58 -9.24 -37.86 -15.09
CA TYR A 58 -8.08 -37.49 -15.87
C TYR A 58 -8.62 -36.50 -16.88
N SER A 59 -8.39 -35.22 -16.59
CA SER A 59 -8.76 -34.13 -17.44
C SER A 59 -7.48 -33.66 -18.10
N PRO A 60 -7.25 -34.05 -19.37
CA PRO A 60 -6.13 -33.55 -20.15
C PRO A 60 -6.04 -32.02 -20.12
N TRP A 61 -7.17 -31.33 -19.97
CA TRP A 61 -7.23 -29.88 -19.81
C TRP A 61 -6.67 -29.40 -18.46
N LEU A 62 -6.94 -30.11 -17.36
CA LEU A 62 -6.33 -29.78 -16.07
C LEU A 62 -4.83 -30.05 -16.07
N ASP A 63 -4.36 -31.11 -16.74
CA ASP A 63 -2.93 -31.39 -16.85
C ASP A 63 -2.22 -30.43 -17.81
N VAL A 64 -2.84 -30.08 -18.94
CA VAL A 64 -2.36 -29.01 -19.81
C VAL A 64 -2.33 -27.69 -19.06
N LEU A 65 -3.37 -27.35 -18.30
CA LEU A 65 -3.39 -26.15 -17.47
C LEU A 65 -2.28 -26.20 -16.42
N ARG A 66 -2.09 -27.30 -15.70
CA ARG A 66 -1.02 -27.47 -14.70
C ARG A 66 0.37 -27.32 -15.33
N VAL A 67 0.62 -27.97 -16.47
CA VAL A 67 1.90 -27.87 -17.19
C VAL A 67 2.12 -26.46 -17.71
N LEU A 68 1.11 -25.81 -18.30
CA LEU A 68 1.21 -24.41 -18.73
C LEU A 68 1.46 -23.47 -17.54
N THR A 69 0.77 -23.68 -16.41
CA THR A 69 0.95 -22.88 -15.20
C THR A 69 2.37 -23.09 -14.65
N PHE A 70 2.85 -24.32 -14.61
CA PHE A 70 4.22 -24.65 -14.20
C PHE A 70 5.25 -24.02 -15.15
N LEU A 71 5.05 -24.10 -16.46
CA LEU A 71 5.95 -23.47 -17.45
C LEU A 71 5.94 -21.94 -17.34
N VAL A 72 4.80 -21.32 -17.09
CA VAL A 72 4.71 -19.87 -16.86
C VAL A 72 5.42 -19.49 -15.56
N VAL A 73 5.19 -20.21 -14.46
CA VAL A 73 5.86 -19.96 -13.18
C VAL A 73 7.37 -20.19 -13.29
N ALA A 74 7.80 -21.27 -13.95
CA ALA A 74 9.21 -21.57 -14.20
C ALA A 74 9.86 -20.52 -15.10
N SER A 75 9.16 -20.07 -16.15
CA SER A 75 9.61 -19.00 -17.04
C SER A 75 9.76 -17.66 -16.30
N CYS A 76 8.79 -17.29 -15.46
CA CYS A 76 8.86 -16.10 -14.61
C CYS A 76 9.99 -16.21 -13.57
N GLY A 77 10.17 -17.38 -12.94
CA GLY A 77 11.25 -17.64 -11.98
C GLY A 77 12.64 -17.59 -12.61
N LEU A 78 12.79 -18.16 -13.81
CA LEU A 78 14.03 -18.13 -14.58
C LEU A 78 14.35 -16.70 -15.05
N SER A 79 13.34 -15.96 -15.54
CA SER A 79 13.46 -14.53 -15.84
C SER A 79 13.92 -13.73 -14.60
N TYR A 80 13.35 -14.00 -13.43
CA TYR A 80 13.71 -13.31 -12.19
C TYR A 80 15.17 -13.57 -11.79
N LEU A 81 15.62 -14.82 -11.87
CA LEU A 81 17.00 -15.22 -11.58
C LEU A 81 18.00 -14.62 -12.57
N VAL A 82 17.70 -14.68 -13.88
CA VAL A 82 18.57 -14.11 -14.92
C VAL A 82 18.60 -12.57 -14.86
N SER A 83 17.50 -11.93 -14.46
CA SER A 83 17.41 -10.46 -14.34
C SER A 83 17.91 -9.90 -13.00
N GLY A 84 18.60 -10.69 -12.17
CA GLY A 84 19.09 -10.21 -10.87
C GLY A 84 17.99 -9.77 -9.89
N GLY A 85 16.76 -10.27 -10.07
CA GLY A 85 15.62 -9.97 -9.21
C GLY A 85 14.75 -8.78 -9.61
N GLU A 86 14.94 -8.22 -10.82
CA GLU A 86 14.25 -7.00 -11.24
C GLU A 86 13.02 -7.24 -12.14
N SER A 87 12.95 -8.36 -12.88
CA SER A 87 11.87 -8.58 -13.86
C SER A 87 11.39 -10.02 -13.99
N PHE A 88 10.05 -10.21 -14.03
CA PHE A 88 9.38 -11.50 -14.21
C PHE A 88 8.98 -11.79 -15.68
N THR A 89 9.23 -10.85 -16.59
CA THR A 89 8.70 -10.86 -17.97
C THR A 89 9.79 -10.68 -19.02
N TRP A 90 10.97 -11.27 -18.81
CA TRP A 90 12.07 -11.32 -19.79
C TRP A 90 12.49 -9.93 -20.29
N GLY A 91 12.58 -8.95 -19.39
CA GLY A 91 13.09 -7.61 -19.75
C GLY A 91 12.21 -6.84 -20.73
N LEU A 92 10.88 -7.01 -20.71
CA LEU A 92 9.94 -6.13 -21.42
C LEU A 92 10.36 -4.67 -21.22
N ARG A 93 10.54 -3.89 -22.30
CA ARG A 93 11.06 -2.51 -22.21
C ARG A 93 10.19 -1.58 -21.33
N HIS A 94 8.89 -1.85 -21.23
CA HIS A 94 7.94 -1.14 -20.36
C HIS A 94 6.86 -2.09 -19.82
N PRO A 95 7.14 -2.87 -18.75
CA PRO A 95 6.11 -3.72 -18.17
C PRO A 95 5.06 -2.83 -17.49
N PRO A 96 3.76 -3.19 -17.56
CA PRO A 96 2.75 -2.47 -16.81
C PRO A 96 3.05 -2.53 -15.30
N LYS A 97 2.81 -1.42 -14.60
CA LYS A 97 3.30 -1.20 -13.21
C LYS A 97 2.89 -2.31 -12.24
N TYR A 98 1.72 -2.92 -12.42
CA TYR A 98 1.21 -4.02 -11.59
C TYR A 98 2.02 -5.32 -11.72
N LEU A 99 2.90 -5.47 -12.70
CA LEU A 99 3.82 -6.61 -12.78
C LEU A 99 5.11 -6.37 -11.99
N SER A 100 5.35 -5.16 -11.51
CA SER A 100 6.50 -4.88 -10.66
C SER A 100 6.23 -5.31 -9.21
N ALA A 101 7.18 -6.02 -8.62
CA ALA A 101 7.12 -6.37 -7.20
C ALA A 101 7.07 -5.12 -6.31
N GLN A 102 7.72 -4.03 -6.74
CA GLN A 102 7.72 -2.76 -6.02
C GLN A 102 6.31 -2.15 -5.92
N TRP A 103 5.52 -2.18 -7.01
CA TRP A 103 4.15 -1.65 -6.99
C TRP A 103 3.25 -2.39 -6.00
N TRP A 104 3.33 -3.73 -5.96
CA TRP A 104 2.57 -4.51 -4.98
C TRP A 104 3.07 -4.30 -3.56
N ARG A 105 4.39 -4.17 -3.36
CA ARG A 105 4.94 -3.81 -2.04
C ARG A 105 4.38 -2.48 -1.57
N THR A 106 4.34 -1.44 -2.41
CA THR A 106 3.76 -0.14 -2.06
C THR A 106 2.27 -0.25 -1.75
N GLN A 107 1.51 -1.04 -2.51
CA GLN A 107 0.06 -1.19 -2.30
C GLN A 107 -0.29 -1.97 -1.02
N LEU A 108 0.55 -2.94 -0.65
CA LEU A 108 0.35 -3.77 0.52
C LEU A 108 1.01 -3.19 1.79
N SER A 109 2.02 -2.34 1.64
CA SER A 109 2.61 -1.60 2.76
C SER A 109 1.67 -0.47 3.20
N GLY A 110 1.46 -0.35 4.50
CA GLY A 110 0.77 0.81 5.07
C GLY A 110 1.54 2.11 4.86
N PRO A 111 0.95 3.27 5.24
CA PRO A 111 1.62 4.56 5.10
C PRO A 111 2.92 4.59 5.90
N VAL A 112 4.00 5.04 5.26
CA VAL A 112 5.30 5.18 5.92
C VAL A 112 5.37 6.51 6.65
N TYR A 113 5.88 6.50 7.89
CA TYR A 113 6.06 7.72 8.67
C TYR A 113 7.55 8.02 8.81
N MET A 114 8.00 9.16 8.27
CA MET A 114 9.41 9.55 8.25
C MET A 114 9.64 10.90 8.93
N THR A 115 10.78 11.07 9.59
CA THR A 115 11.26 12.39 10.02
C THR A 115 11.79 13.19 8.83
N LEU A 116 12.11 14.47 9.03
CA LEU A 116 12.69 15.30 7.96
C LEU A 116 14.10 14.82 7.59
N GLU A 117 14.86 14.34 8.58
CA GLU A 117 16.19 13.79 8.42
C GLU A 117 16.17 12.50 7.62
N GLU A 118 15.23 11.59 7.92
CA GLU A 118 15.01 10.37 7.15
C GLU A 118 14.56 10.68 5.72
N LEU A 119 13.66 11.67 5.54
CA LEU A 119 13.21 12.10 4.21
C LEU A 119 14.37 12.66 3.36
N ALA A 120 15.32 13.37 3.98
CA ALA A 120 16.46 13.97 3.29
C ALA A 120 17.38 12.93 2.61
N GLU A 121 17.34 11.67 3.02
CA GLU A 121 18.08 10.59 2.35
C GLU A 121 17.52 10.20 0.98
N PHE A 122 16.30 10.66 0.64
CA PHE A 122 15.59 10.37 -0.61
C PHE A 122 15.66 11.55 -1.59
N ASP A 123 16.80 12.24 -1.62
CA ASP A 123 17.09 13.38 -2.50
C ASP A 123 17.46 13.00 -3.96
N GLY A 124 17.58 11.69 -4.23
CA GLY A 124 17.93 11.17 -5.54
C GLY A 124 19.42 11.16 -5.86
N ARG A 125 20.32 11.48 -4.92
CA ARG A 125 21.77 11.29 -5.10
C ARG A 125 22.17 9.81 -5.12
N ASN A 126 21.40 8.98 -4.43
CA ASN A 126 21.54 7.53 -4.50
C ASN A 126 20.54 6.96 -5.52
N ASP A 127 21.06 6.36 -6.58
CA ASP A 127 20.24 5.75 -7.63
C ASP A 127 19.51 4.48 -7.20
N SER A 128 19.98 3.81 -6.15
CA SER A 128 19.30 2.65 -5.55
C SER A 128 18.11 3.04 -4.67
N LYS A 129 17.99 4.31 -4.28
CA LYS A 129 16.86 4.79 -3.47
C LYS A 129 15.81 5.51 -4.35
N PRO A 130 14.51 5.41 -3.98
CA PRO A 130 13.48 6.22 -4.62
C PRO A 130 13.68 7.72 -4.30
N LEU A 131 13.01 8.58 -5.05
CA LEU A 131 12.93 10.01 -4.78
C LEU A 131 11.61 10.33 -4.11
N TYR A 132 11.69 10.99 -2.96
CA TYR A 132 10.53 11.44 -2.22
C TYR A 132 10.49 12.95 -2.11
N LEU A 133 9.27 13.46 -2.05
CA LEU A 133 8.94 14.87 -1.88
C LEU A 133 7.79 14.94 -0.88
N ALA A 134 7.89 15.80 0.13
CA ALA A 134 6.77 16.12 0.99
C ALA A 134 6.10 17.44 0.61
N ILE A 135 4.78 17.48 0.73
CA ILE A 135 4.00 18.72 0.67
C ILE A 135 3.01 18.70 1.81
N ASN A 136 3.14 19.69 2.69
CA ASN A 136 2.24 19.90 3.82
C ASN A 136 2.17 18.64 4.71
N GLY A 137 3.33 18.05 4.98
CA GLY A 137 3.44 16.83 5.78
C GLY A 137 3.05 15.51 5.10
N THR A 138 2.60 15.51 3.84
CA THR A 138 2.31 14.26 3.08
C THR A 138 3.44 13.94 2.12
N ILE A 139 3.92 12.70 2.13
CA ILE A 139 5.06 12.23 1.33
C ILE A 139 4.55 11.56 0.04
N TYR A 140 5.12 11.95 -1.09
CA TYR A 140 4.82 11.45 -2.43
C TYR A 140 6.06 10.88 -3.12
N ASP A 141 5.86 9.83 -3.92
CA ASP A 141 6.91 9.24 -4.74
C ASP A 141 7.01 9.95 -6.09
N VAL A 142 8.14 10.62 -6.31
CA VAL A 142 8.44 11.35 -7.55
C VAL A 142 9.50 10.63 -8.40
N SER A 143 9.84 9.39 -8.07
CA SER A 143 10.80 8.55 -8.81
C SER A 143 10.41 8.33 -10.27
N SER A 144 9.12 8.43 -10.60
CA SER A 144 8.63 8.35 -11.98
C SER A 144 9.20 9.46 -12.89
N ASN A 145 9.74 10.53 -12.31
CA ASN A 145 10.30 11.66 -13.05
C ASN A 145 11.65 12.15 -12.49
N ARG A 146 12.59 11.21 -12.27
CA ARG A 146 13.96 11.50 -11.80
C ARG A 146 14.69 12.59 -12.61
N ARG A 147 14.41 12.73 -13.91
CA ARG A 147 15.02 13.79 -14.74
C ARG A 147 14.72 15.20 -14.23
N VAL A 148 13.58 15.38 -13.59
CA VAL A 148 13.08 16.68 -13.15
C VAL A 148 13.35 16.93 -11.66
N TYR A 149 13.12 15.92 -10.82
CA TYR A 149 13.29 16.02 -9.37
C TYR A 149 14.63 15.48 -8.86
N GLY A 150 15.37 14.72 -9.66
CA GLY A 150 16.68 14.20 -9.28
C GLY A 150 17.80 15.21 -9.51
N PRO A 151 19.04 14.85 -9.13
CA PRO A 151 20.21 15.71 -9.29
C PRO A 151 20.35 16.26 -10.71
N GLY A 152 20.55 17.57 -10.83
CA GLY A 152 20.64 18.29 -12.11
C GLY A 152 19.30 18.65 -12.75
N GLY A 153 18.17 18.22 -12.17
CA GLY A 153 16.83 18.64 -12.57
C GLY A 153 16.43 20.01 -12.02
N GLY A 154 15.52 20.71 -12.70
CA GLY A 154 15.05 22.04 -12.27
C GLY A 154 14.27 22.04 -10.95
N TYR A 155 13.72 20.90 -10.54
CA TYR A 155 12.97 20.71 -9.29
C TYR A 155 13.74 19.86 -8.27
N GLN A 156 15.07 19.74 -8.42
CA GLN A 156 15.92 18.96 -7.51
C GLN A 156 15.84 19.41 -6.05
N PHE A 157 15.56 20.69 -5.80
CA PHE A 157 15.49 21.26 -4.45
C PHE A 157 14.33 20.69 -3.62
N PHE A 158 13.32 20.14 -4.28
CA PHE A 158 12.15 19.56 -3.63
C PHE A 158 12.42 18.13 -3.14
N ALA A 159 13.33 17.40 -3.78
CA ALA A 159 13.64 16.04 -3.36
C ALA A 159 14.21 16.03 -1.93
N GLY A 160 13.70 15.09 -1.12
CA GLY A 160 14.10 14.91 0.27
C GLY A 160 13.71 16.04 1.23
N THR A 161 12.74 16.89 0.88
CA THR A 161 12.29 17.96 1.77
C THR A 161 10.77 18.14 1.75
N ASP A 162 10.24 18.92 2.68
CA ASP A 162 8.88 19.44 2.61
C ASP A 162 8.89 20.76 1.86
N ALA A 163 8.41 20.75 0.62
CA ALA A 163 8.52 21.87 -0.30
C ALA A 163 7.27 22.78 -0.29
N ALA A 164 6.35 22.60 0.67
CA ALA A 164 5.07 23.33 0.69
C ALA A 164 5.22 24.85 0.57
N ARG A 165 6.16 25.46 1.31
CA ARG A 165 6.42 26.91 1.21
C ARG A 165 6.92 27.30 -0.18
N SER A 166 7.92 26.58 -0.71
CA SER A 166 8.51 26.87 -2.02
C SER A 166 7.54 26.79 -3.20
N PHE A 167 6.53 25.89 -3.14
CA PHE A 167 5.50 25.81 -4.17
C PHE A 167 4.58 27.04 -4.19
N VAL A 168 4.40 27.69 -3.04
CA VAL A 168 3.58 28.91 -2.94
C VAL A 168 4.41 30.15 -3.24
N THR A 169 5.63 30.25 -2.72
CA THR A 169 6.50 31.43 -2.92
C THR A 169 7.20 31.46 -4.27
N GLY A 170 7.37 30.30 -4.93
CA GLY A 170 8.17 30.17 -6.14
C GLY A 170 9.70 30.16 -5.89
N CYS A 171 10.13 30.18 -4.63
CA CYS A 171 11.55 30.22 -4.24
C CYS A 171 12.03 28.81 -3.90
N PHE A 172 12.44 28.06 -4.94
CA PHE A 172 12.65 26.62 -4.82
C PHE A 172 13.87 26.22 -3.99
N ALA A 173 14.94 27.02 -3.99
CA ALA A 173 16.16 26.68 -3.28
C ALA A 173 16.11 27.09 -1.80
N GLU A 174 15.47 28.21 -1.48
CA GLU A 174 15.47 28.84 -0.16
C GLU A 174 14.32 28.35 0.74
N ASP A 175 13.12 28.19 0.18
CA ASP A 175 11.89 27.89 0.92
C ASP A 175 11.59 26.38 1.01
N ARG A 176 12.61 25.59 1.32
CA ARG A 176 12.56 24.13 1.51
C ARG A 176 11.99 23.76 2.90
N THR A 177 10.80 24.26 3.21
CA THR A 177 10.10 24.04 4.48
C THR A 177 8.57 24.04 4.30
N ALA A 178 7.85 23.58 5.32
CA ALA A 178 6.39 23.67 5.40
C ALA A 178 5.88 24.91 6.12
N ASP A 179 6.77 25.72 6.70
CA ASP A 179 6.37 26.93 7.43
C ASP A 179 5.76 27.95 6.46
N MET A 180 4.47 28.26 6.63
CA MET A 180 3.75 29.23 5.80
C MET A 180 3.71 30.64 6.40
N ARG A 181 4.28 30.86 7.59
CA ARG A 181 4.27 32.17 8.26
C ARG A 181 5.05 33.20 7.43
N GLY A 182 4.48 34.37 7.20
CA GLY A 182 5.09 35.45 6.42
C GLY A 182 4.97 35.27 4.91
N VAL A 183 4.38 34.18 4.41
CA VAL A 183 4.09 34.05 2.97
C VAL A 183 2.97 35.01 2.56
N GLU A 184 2.10 35.41 3.49
CA GLU A 184 1.07 36.41 3.24
C GLU A 184 1.64 37.76 2.80
N ASP A 185 2.87 38.08 3.24
CA ASP A 185 3.55 39.33 2.91
C ASP A 185 3.78 39.44 1.40
N MET A 186 3.88 38.33 0.67
CA MET A 186 3.98 38.30 -0.80
C MET A 186 2.74 38.89 -1.50
N PHE A 187 1.57 38.71 -0.89
CA PHE A 187 0.30 39.18 -1.45
C PHE A 187 -0.12 40.55 -0.92
N LEU A 188 0.60 41.06 0.08
CA LEU A 188 0.36 42.39 0.64
C LEU A 188 1.02 43.46 -0.24
N PRO A 189 0.29 44.57 -0.52
CA PRO A 189 0.88 45.73 -1.16
C PRO A 189 2.08 46.29 -0.36
N LEU A 190 2.94 47.04 -1.04
CA LEU A 190 3.96 47.84 -0.39
C LEU A 190 3.33 49.11 0.18
N ASP A 191 3.67 49.41 1.44
CA ASP A 191 3.31 50.67 2.07
C ASP A 191 4.10 51.81 1.41
N ASP A 192 3.40 52.87 1.04
CA ASP A 192 3.97 54.06 0.42
C ASP A 192 3.33 55.30 1.06
N PRO A 193 4.12 56.21 1.67
CA PRO A 193 3.57 57.37 2.37
C PRO A 193 2.73 58.31 1.49
N GLU A 194 3.04 58.42 0.20
CA GLU A 194 2.30 59.30 -0.71
C GLU A 194 0.93 58.70 -1.02
N VAL A 195 0.89 57.39 -1.30
CA VAL A 195 -0.35 56.68 -1.59
C VAL A 195 -1.21 56.55 -0.32
N ASP A 196 -0.61 56.15 0.80
CA ASP A 196 -1.32 55.91 2.07
C ASP A 196 -1.95 57.21 2.65
N ALA A 197 -1.43 58.39 2.28
CA ALA A 197 -1.98 59.69 2.71
C ALA A 197 -3.39 59.99 2.15
N HIS A 198 -3.84 59.29 1.10
CA HIS A 198 -5.20 59.49 0.54
C HIS A 198 -6.31 58.84 1.38
N TRP A 199 -5.96 58.03 2.39
CA TRP A 199 -6.92 57.42 3.34
C TRP A 199 -6.84 58.05 4.71
N THR A 200 -7.97 58.03 5.43
CA THR A 200 -7.93 58.33 6.87
C THR A 200 -7.24 57.17 7.62
N PRO A 201 -6.67 57.40 8.81
CA PRO A 201 -6.02 56.34 9.58
C PRO A 201 -6.93 55.14 9.88
N GLU A 202 -8.23 55.40 10.12
CA GLU A 202 -9.23 54.37 10.37
C GLU A 202 -9.57 53.58 9.10
N GLU A 203 -9.74 54.27 7.97
CA GLU A 203 -9.96 53.64 6.66
C GLU A 203 -8.77 52.77 6.28
N LEU A 204 -7.55 53.27 6.46
CA LEU A 204 -6.31 52.55 6.14
C LEU A 204 -6.12 51.32 7.02
N ALA A 205 -6.42 51.41 8.33
CA ALA A 205 -6.36 50.28 9.24
C ALA A 205 -7.36 49.18 8.83
N ALA A 206 -8.61 49.57 8.51
CA ALA A 206 -9.62 48.63 8.03
C ALA A 206 -9.25 48.01 6.67
N LEU A 207 -8.64 48.77 5.77
CA LEU A 207 -8.14 48.27 4.49
C LEU A 207 -7.03 47.23 4.70
N ARG A 208 -6.02 47.56 5.52
CA ARG A 208 -4.90 46.65 5.85
C ARG A 208 -5.38 45.33 6.46
N GLN A 209 -6.42 45.38 7.30
CA GLN A 209 -7.01 44.16 7.85
C GLN A 209 -7.62 43.27 6.74
N ARG A 210 -8.42 43.85 5.84
CA ARG A 210 -9.00 43.11 4.70
C ARG A 210 -7.92 42.57 3.76
N GLU A 211 -6.92 43.38 3.42
CA GLU A 211 -5.77 42.97 2.59
C GLU A 211 -5.07 41.77 3.21
N ARG A 212 -4.87 41.76 4.53
CA ARG A 212 -4.24 40.65 5.24
C ARG A 212 -5.09 39.39 5.26
N GLU A 213 -6.40 39.52 5.47
CA GLU A 213 -7.33 38.38 5.40
C GLU A 213 -7.37 37.76 4.01
N GLU A 214 -7.39 38.59 2.96
CA GLU A 214 -7.31 38.14 1.57
C GLU A 214 -5.95 37.52 1.23
N ALA A 215 -4.85 38.10 1.71
CA ALA A 215 -3.51 37.55 1.54
C ALA A 215 -3.41 36.17 2.17
N LEU A 216 -3.89 35.99 3.41
CA LEU A 216 -3.95 34.69 4.07
C LEU A 216 -4.83 33.69 3.30
N ARG A 217 -5.96 34.14 2.72
CA ARG A 217 -6.79 33.30 1.86
C ARG A 217 -6.02 32.82 0.63
N LYS A 218 -5.31 33.72 -0.07
CA LYS A 218 -4.49 33.38 -1.25
C LYS A 218 -3.39 32.39 -0.92
N VAL A 219 -2.72 32.54 0.23
CA VAL A 219 -1.72 31.58 0.71
C VAL A 219 -2.34 30.18 0.87
N ARG A 220 -3.49 30.10 1.54
CA ARG A 220 -4.20 28.82 1.75
C ARG A 220 -4.63 28.19 0.43
N GLU A 221 -5.24 28.95 -0.46
CA GLU A 221 -5.69 28.49 -1.77
C GLU A 221 -4.51 28.01 -2.64
N GLY A 222 -3.39 28.73 -2.62
CA GLY A 222 -2.17 28.37 -3.32
C GLY A 222 -1.57 27.05 -2.80
N LEU A 223 -1.51 26.88 -1.47
CA LEU A 223 -1.05 25.61 -0.88
C LEU A 223 -2.01 24.46 -1.21
N GLU A 224 -3.31 24.68 -1.05
CA GLU A 224 -4.35 23.69 -1.30
C GLU A 224 -4.35 23.22 -2.76
N HIS A 225 -4.11 24.13 -3.71
CA HIS A 225 -3.95 23.79 -5.12
C HIS A 225 -2.87 22.72 -5.34
N TRP A 226 -1.69 22.91 -4.75
CA TRP A 226 -0.58 21.97 -4.87
C TRP A 226 -0.82 20.66 -4.11
N VAL A 227 -1.40 20.73 -2.91
CA VAL A 227 -1.80 19.53 -2.16
C VAL A 227 -2.76 18.67 -3.01
N LYS A 228 -3.82 19.28 -3.57
CA LYS A 228 -4.77 18.59 -4.46
C LYS A 228 -4.12 18.06 -5.73
N PHE A 229 -3.17 18.79 -6.31
CA PHE A 229 -2.44 18.32 -7.48
C PHE A 229 -1.71 17.01 -7.21
N PHE A 230 -0.97 16.91 -6.10
CA PHE A 230 -0.24 15.68 -5.77
C PHE A 230 -1.15 14.56 -5.28
N GLU A 231 -2.16 14.88 -4.46
CA GLU A 231 -3.11 13.90 -3.94
C GLU A 231 -3.91 13.21 -5.06
N ASN A 232 -4.33 13.95 -6.09
CA ASN A 232 -5.11 13.42 -7.20
C ASN A 232 -4.25 12.92 -8.37
N SER A 233 -2.92 13.01 -8.28
CA SER A 233 -2.04 12.63 -9.38
C SER A 233 -1.77 11.13 -9.39
N PRO A 234 -2.16 10.38 -10.44
CA PRO A 234 -1.78 8.97 -10.58
C PRO A 234 -0.28 8.78 -10.86
N LYS A 235 0.43 9.87 -11.16
CA LYS A 235 1.86 9.86 -11.45
C LYS A 235 2.73 9.84 -10.18
N TYR A 236 2.22 10.45 -9.10
CA TYR A 236 2.94 10.65 -7.85
C TYR A 236 2.16 9.98 -6.71
N PRO A 237 2.29 8.65 -6.56
CA PRO A 237 1.54 7.95 -5.52
C PRO A 237 1.97 8.44 -4.14
N LYS A 238 0.99 8.54 -3.25
CA LYS A 238 1.23 8.84 -1.84
C LYS A 238 1.94 7.66 -1.17
N VAL A 239 3.00 7.97 -0.43
CA VAL A 239 3.83 7.01 0.29
C VAL A 239 3.50 7.01 1.78
N GLY A 240 3.21 8.18 2.34
CA GLY A 240 2.92 8.30 3.75
C GLY A 240 3.00 9.74 4.25
N TYR A 241 3.52 9.93 5.47
CA TYR A 241 3.45 11.21 6.18
C TYR A 241 4.75 11.54 6.92
N LEU A 242 5.00 12.83 7.10
CA LEU A 242 6.08 13.32 7.93
C LEU A 242 5.72 13.25 9.42
N LYS A 243 6.64 12.73 10.22
CA LYS A 243 6.64 12.83 11.68
C LYS A 243 7.17 14.21 12.05
N ARG A 244 6.31 15.03 12.66
CA ARG A 244 6.69 16.31 13.26
C ARG A 244 6.08 16.41 14.65
N ASP A 245 6.81 17.07 15.55
CA ASP A 245 6.26 17.52 16.83
C ASP A 245 5.08 18.45 16.58
N LYS A 246 4.12 18.55 17.51
CA LYS A 246 3.00 19.49 17.36
C LYS A 246 3.46 20.94 17.40
N ASP A 247 4.46 21.23 18.21
CA ASP A 247 4.94 22.59 18.51
C ASP A 247 6.19 22.96 17.69
N TRP A 248 6.50 22.19 16.64
CA TRP A 248 7.69 22.40 15.80
C TRP A 248 7.79 23.83 15.25
N LEU A 249 6.65 24.44 14.93
CA LEU A 249 6.57 25.78 14.36
C LEU A 249 6.99 26.85 15.36
N GLU A 250 6.75 26.64 16.65
CA GLU A 250 7.14 27.59 17.71
C GLU A 250 8.64 27.51 18.02
N LYS A 251 9.24 26.33 17.81
CA LYS A 251 10.68 26.10 17.99
C LYS A 251 11.53 26.74 16.89
N GLU A 252 10.96 26.92 15.70
CA GLU A 252 11.66 27.51 14.56
C GLU A 252 11.44 29.03 14.45
N PRO A 253 12.49 29.82 14.19
CA PRO A 253 12.35 31.24 13.96
C PRO A 253 11.49 31.50 12.72
N ARG A 254 10.69 32.58 12.76
CA ARG A 254 9.90 33.00 11.60
C ARG A 254 10.86 33.31 10.45
N ARG A 255 10.64 32.65 9.31
CA ARG A 255 11.39 32.92 8.09
C ARG A 255 10.87 34.17 7.40
N GLU A 256 11.81 34.98 6.93
CA GLU A 256 11.51 36.11 6.05
C GLU A 256 11.05 35.64 4.67
N LEU A 257 10.44 36.55 3.93
CA LEU A 257 10.05 36.29 2.55
C LEU A 257 11.30 36.30 1.66
N CYS A 258 11.43 35.31 0.78
CA CYS A 258 12.52 35.29 -0.19
C CYS A 258 12.51 36.53 -1.11
N GLU A 259 13.69 36.94 -1.58
CA GLU A 259 13.82 38.16 -2.39
C GLU A 259 12.96 38.14 -3.65
N THR A 260 12.86 37.00 -4.32
CA THR A 260 12.10 36.87 -5.57
C THR A 260 10.61 37.14 -5.33
N ALA A 261 10.05 36.57 -4.26
CA ALA A 261 8.67 36.84 -3.87
C ALA A 261 8.48 38.28 -3.39
N ALA A 262 9.45 38.83 -2.66
CA ALA A 262 9.41 40.22 -2.18
C ALA A 262 9.42 41.23 -3.34
N LYS A 263 10.22 41.00 -4.38
CA LYS A 263 10.31 41.84 -5.59
C LYS A 263 9.00 41.86 -6.40
N GLY A 264 8.15 40.85 -6.27
CA GLY A 264 6.85 40.78 -6.94
C GLY A 264 5.79 41.73 -6.38
N ARG A 265 6.03 42.32 -5.20
CA ARG A 265 5.06 43.17 -4.50
C ARG A 265 4.95 44.54 -5.18
N LYS A 266 3.72 45.06 -5.24
CA LYS A 266 3.39 46.36 -5.85
C LYS A 266 2.83 47.30 -4.79
N LYS A 267 3.02 48.60 -4.98
CA LYS A 267 2.37 49.64 -4.16
C LYS A 267 0.85 49.57 -4.33
N ARG A 268 0.11 50.07 -3.32
CA ARG A 268 -1.35 50.23 -3.41
C ARG A 268 -1.71 51.15 -4.58
N LYS A 269 -2.94 51.00 -5.08
CA LYS A 269 -3.50 51.93 -6.08
C LYS A 269 -4.18 53.08 -5.36
N ILE A 270 -3.96 54.30 -5.84
CA ILE A 270 -4.67 55.49 -5.36
C ILE A 270 -6.18 55.28 -5.63
N PRO A 271 -7.05 55.58 -4.66
CA PRO A 271 -8.49 55.41 -4.84
C PRO A 271 -9.01 56.37 -5.91
N GLU A 272 -9.86 55.88 -6.81
CA GLU A 272 -10.41 56.69 -7.90
C GLU A 272 -11.24 57.86 -7.33
N GLY A 273 -10.85 59.09 -7.68
CA GLY A 273 -11.56 60.30 -7.25
C GLY A 273 -11.01 60.99 -6.00
N LYS A 274 -9.82 60.61 -5.50
CA LYS A 274 -9.07 61.33 -4.46
C LYS A 274 -7.67 61.71 -4.94
#